data_AF-A0A8J5D0U0-F1
#
_entry.id   AF-A0A8J5D0U0-F1
#
_cell.length_a   1.000
_cell.length_b   1.000
_cell.length_c   1.000
_cell.angle_alpha   90.00
_cell.angle_beta   90.00
_cell.angle_gamma   90.00
#
_symmetry.space_group_name_H-M   'P 1'
#
loop_
_entity.id
_entity.type
_entity.pdbx_description
1 polymer ?
#
loop_
_entity_poly.entity_id
_entity_poly.type
_entity_poly.pdbx_seq_one_letter_code
_entity_poly.pdbx_strand_id
1 'polypeptide(L)'
;MSTVVTYIIRTLTDAHRASRLAFAEQHANKRLDFWSQVIFCDEKTFRSSDHGRVRVWRRDNTRYEPRNICTETRSGHVTCNVFGWISMHGVGDVVNIEGRFTAEKYVDLRDNFLLPSLRDRHFPAHPGPIIFVQDRSPIHTARVVRQWFTGRDDLVLLDWPSKGCDLNPIEHVWAFMVNGWERQRELRPDQLLAHINRDLEILRRKQDIIENYVSSMPKRMREVIEREGG
;
A
#
# COMPACT_ATOMS: atom_id res chain seq x y z
N MET A 1 -26.77 5.69 -9.31
CA MET A 1 -25.91 6.88 -9.06
C MET A 1 -24.45 6.43 -9.06
N SER A 2 -23.70 6.80 -10.10
CA SER A 2 -22.29 6.43 -10.22
C SER A 2 -21.45 7.16 -9.18
N THR A 3 -20.72 6.40 -8.37
CA THR A 3 -19.79 6.94 -7.38
C THR A 3 -18.50 7.29 -8.10
N VAL A 4 -18.21 8.57 -8.29
CA VAL A 4 -16.88 9.00 -8.75
C VAL A 4 -15.97 8.98 -7.53
N VAL A 5 -15.19 7.90 -7.40
CA VAL A 5 -13.99 7.92 -6.56
C VAL A 5 -12.99 8.79 -7.30
N THR A 6 -12.71 9.99 -6.78
CA THR A 6 -11.64 10.84 -7.32
C THR A 6 -10.31 10.21 -6.96
N TYR A 7 -9.85 9.26 -7.77
CA TYR A 7 -8.41 9.03 -7.89
C TYR A 7 -7.81 10.33 -8.39
N ILE A 8 -6.74 10.82 -7.77
CA ILE A 8 -5.86 11.76 -8.47
C ILE A 8 -5.28 10.95 -9.62
N ILE A 9 -5.94 10.98 -10.78
CA ILE A 9 -5.43 10.39 -12.01
C ILE A 9 -4.22 11.24 -12.37
N ARG A 10 -3.04 10.83 -11.88
CA ARG A 10 -1.79 11.44 -12.30
C ARG A 10 -1.64 11.07 -13.77
N THR A 11 -1.68 12.07 -14.65
CA THR A 11 -1.49 11.87 -16.08
C THR A 11 -0.19 11.10 -16.32
N LEU A 12 -0.27 9.97 -17.00
CA LEU A 12 0.91 9.22 -17.41
C LEU A 12 1.55 9.95 -18.59
N THR A 13 2.85 10.20 -18.50
CA THR A 13 3.65 10.68 -19.62
C THR A 13 4.03 9.49 -20.50
N ASP A 14 4.48 9.74 -21.73
CA ASP A 14 4.93 8.67 -22.63
C ASP A 14 6.09 7.87 -22.02
N ALA A 15 6.98 8.53 -21.29
CA ALA A 15 8.06 7.87 -20.55
C ALA A 15 7.52 6.94 -19.43
N HIS A 16 6.46 7.34 -18.73
CA HIS A 16 5.80 6.47 -17.75
C HIS A 16 5.16 5.26 -18.44
N ARG A 17 4.45 5.47 -19.55
CA ARG A 17 3.81 4.39 -20.32
C ARG A 17 4.85 3.40 -20.85
N ALA A 18 5.94 3.88 -21.45
CA ALA A 18 7.04 3.05 -21.92
C ALA A 18 7.66 2.21 -20.79
N SER A 19 7.92 2.82 -19.63
CA SER A 19 8.44 2.08 -18.47
C SER A 19 7.46 1.02 -17.96
N ARG A 20 6.15 1.31 -17.96
CA ARG A 20 5.11 0.37 -17.55
C ARG A 20 4.96 -0.79 -18.54
N LEU A 21 4.97 -0.48 -19.83
CA LEU A 21 4.90 -1.47 -20.90
C LEU A 21 6.10 -2.42 -20.85
N ALA A 22 7.32 -1.89 -20.79
CA ALA A 22 8.54 -2.70 -20.71
C ALA A 22 8.52 -3.63 -19.48
N PHE A 23 8.07 -3.11 -18.34
CA PHE A 23 7.90 -3.90 -17.13
C PHE A 23 6.89 -5.04 -17.34
N ALA A 24 5.72 -4.73 -17.91
CA ALA A 24 4.67 -5.70 -18.13
C ALA A 24 5.08 -6.78 -19.15
N GLU A 25 5.75 -6.42 -20.24
CA GLU A 25 6.28 -7.35 -21.23
C GLU A 25 7.31 -8.30 -20.62
N GLN A 26 8.26 -7.77 -19.82
CA GLN A 26 9.27 -8.57 -19.14
C GLN A 26 8.65 -9.59 -18.17
N HIS A 27 7.48 -9.27 -17.60
CA HIS A 27 6.80 -10.10 -16.59
C HIS A 27 5.53 -10.80 -17.11
N ALA A 28 5.22 -10.71 -18.41
CA ALA A 28 3.97 -11.20 -18.99
C ALA A 28 3.79 -12.72 -18.82
N ASN A 29 4.90 -13.47 -18.92
CA ASN A 29 4.92 -14.92 -18.80
C ASN A 29 5.15 -15.41 -17.36
N LYS A 30 5.28 -14.50 -16.38
CA LYS A 30 5.46 -14.88 -14.97
C LYS A 30 4.14 -15.39 -14.41
N ARG A 31 4.16 -16.64 -13.95
CA ARG A 31 3.01 -17.33 -13.35
C ARG A 31 2.90 -16.98 -11.86
N LEU A 32 1.85 -17.50 -11.21
CA LEU A 32 1.55 -17.20 -9.81
C LEU A 32 2.64 -17.68 -8.84
N ASP A 33 3.39 -18.72 -9.19
CA ASP A 33 4.56 -19.21 -8.45
C ASP A 33 5.66 -18.15 -8.31
N PHE A 34 5.83 -17.28 -9.32
CA PHE A 34 6.71 -16.13 -9.21
C PHE A 34 6.12 -15.07 -8.28
N TRP A 35 4.87 -14.67 -8.53
CA TRP A 35 4.22 -13.61 -7.76
C TRP A 35 3.98 -13.97 -6.28
N SER A 36 3.89 -15.25 -5.96
CA SER A 36 3.77 -15.72 -4.57
C SER A 36 5.02 -15.45 -3.74
N GLN A 37 6.16 -15.29 -4.39
CA GLN A 37 7.46 -14.99 -3.77
C GLN A 37 7.74 -13.48 -3.69
N VAL A 38 6.86 -12.65 -4.25
CA VAL A 38 7.03 -11.20 -4.30
C VAL A 38 6.43 -10.53 -3.07
N ILE A 39 7.20 -9.60 -2.50
CA ILE A 39 6.82 -8.75 -1.38
C ILE A 39 6.47 -7.38 -1.91
N PHE A 40 5.24 -6.99 -1.64
CA PHE A 40 4.68 -5.70 -2.02
C PHE A 40 4.65 -4.81 -0.80
N CYS A 41 5.44 -3.75 -0.79
CA CYS A 41 5.45 -2.78 0.29
C CYS A 41 5.14 -1.37 -0.21
N ASP A 42 4.69 -0.53 0.71
CA ASP A 42 4.36 0.87 0.44
C ASP A 42 4.18 1.67 1.74
N GLU A 43 4.27 2.99 1.63
CA GLU A 43 3.94 3.92 2.70
C GLU A 43 2.54 4.49 2.55
N LYS A 44 1.81 4.59 3.67
CA LYS A 44 0.47 5.18 3.70
C LYS A 44 0.34 6.21 4.82
N THR A 45 -0.17 7.39 4.49
CA THR A 45 -0.64 8.35 5.50
C THR A 45 -2.12 8.11 5.78
N PHE A 46 -2.45 7.79 7.03
CA PHE A 46 -3.81 7.80 7.55
C PHE A 46 -4.07 9.12 8.27
N ARG A 47 -5.27 9.69 8.08
CA ARG A 47 -5.71 10.88 8.83
C ARG A 47 -7.04 10.61 9.51
N SER A 48 -7.17 11.05 10.76
CA SER A 48 -8.41 10.86 11.55
C SER A 48 -9.64 11.55 10.95
N SER A 49 -9.46 12.56 10.08
CA SER A 49 -10.55 13.26 9.37
C SER A 49 -10.95 12.69 8.01
N ASP A 50 -10.03 12.02 7.33
CA ASP A 50 -10.14 11.82 5.88
C ASP A 50 -10.84 10.51 5.50
N HIS A 51 -11.10 9.65 6.47
CA HIS A 51 -11.54 8.28 6.24
C HIS A 51 -12.90 8.00 6.91
N GLY A 52 -13.73 7.19 6.27
CA GLY A 52 -15.12 6.93 6.67
C GLY A 52 -16.14 7.91 6.09
N ARG A 53 -17.17 7.38 5.42
CA ARG A 53 -18.31 8.17 4.92
C ARG A 53 -19.32 8.37 6.04
N VAL A 54 -19.56 9.62 6.45
CA VAL A 54 -20.72 9.94 7.31
C VAL A 54 -21.97 9.94 6.44
N ARG A 55 -22.82 8.93 6.58
CA ARG A 55 -24.13 8.88 5.93
C ARG A 55 -25.17 9.49 6.88
N VAL A 56 -25.92 10.48 6.40
CA VAL A 56 -27.00 11.13 7.16
C VAL A 56 -28.31 10.88 6.44
N TRP A 57 -29.27 10.25 7.13
CA TRP A 57 -30.65 10.18 6.67
C TRP A 57 -31.33 11.52 6.94
N ARG A 58 -31.87 12.17 5.91
CA ARG A 58 -32.55 13.45 6.03
C ARG A 58 -33.73 13.55 5.07
N ARG A 59 -34.66 14.46 5.36
CA ARG A 59 -35.79 14.77 4.47
C ARG A 59 -35.33 15.68 3.32
N ASP A 60 -36.14 15.77 2.26
CA ASP A 60 -35.85 16.67 1.15
C ASP A 60 -35.79 18.13 1.62
N ASN A 61 -34.89 18.91 1.03
CA ASN A 61 -34.62 20.31 1.36
C ASN A 61 -34.09 20.61 2.78
N THR A 62 -33.75 19.61 3.60
CA THR A 62 -33.21 19.85 4.95
C THR A 62 -31.67 19.81 5.03
N ARG A 63 -30.97 19.92 3.89
CA ARG A 63 -29.50 19.75 3.80
C ARG A 63 -28.73 20.66 4.78
N TYR A 64 -29.19 21.88 4.98
CA TYR A 64 -28.50 22.90 5.78
C TYR A 64 -29.01 23.03 7.22
N GLU A 65 -29.88 22.12 7.67
CA GLU A 65 -30.27 22.12 9.08
C GLU A 65 -29.10 21.71 9.97
N PRO A 66 -28.86 22.36 11.13
CA PRO A 66 -27.73 22.04 12.01
C PRO A 66 -27.61 20.57 12.39
N ARG A 67 -28.74 19.85 12.55
CA ARG A 67 -28.77 18.40 12.84
C ARG A 67 -28.30 17.51 11.68
N ASN A 68 -28.35 18.01 10.44
CA ASN A 68 -27.95 17.29 9.23
C ASN A 68 -26.56 17.72 8.72
N ILE A 69 -25.96 18.71 9.38
CA ILE A 69 -24.61 19.19 9.11
C ILE A 69 -23.66 18.52 10.10
N CYS A 70 -22.71 17.75 9.61
CA CYS A 70 -21.57 17.32 10.42
C CYS A 70 -20.64 18.54 10.59
N THR A 71 -20.72 19.22 11.73
CA THR A 71 -19.82 20.32 12.04
C THR A 71 -18.45 19.76 12.43
N GLU A 72 -17.44 19.97 11.57
CA GLU A 72 -16.06 19.67 11.92
C GLU A 72 -15.55 20.73 12.91
N THR A 73 -15.72 20.47 14.20
CA THR A 73 -15.17 21.32 15.25
C THR A 73 -13.66 21.05 15.42
N ARG A 74 -12.85 21.91 14.82
CA ARG A 74 -11.42 22.22 15.10
C ARG A 74 -10.29 21.36 14.50
N SER A 75 -9.18 22.10 14.33
CA SER A 75 -7.81 21.84 13.85
C SER A 75 -7.00 20.73 14.56
N GLY A 76 -7.63 19.65 14.99
CA GLY A 76 -7.02 18.55 15.75
C GLY A 76 -6.76 17.28 14.94
N HIS A 77 -6.57 17.40 13.62
CA HIS A 77 -6.35 16.25 12.75
C HIS A 77 -5.04 15.55 13.13
N VAL A 78 -5.16 14.27 13.42
CA VAL A 78 -4.02 13.42 13.70
C VAL A 78 -3.69 12.66 12.42
N THR A 79 -2.41 12.66 12.07
CA THR A 79 -1.89 11.85 10.98
C THR A 79 -0.97 10.79 11.52
N CYS A 80 -1.05 9.59 10.95
CA CYS A 80 -0.10 8.52 11.19
C CYS A 80 0.44 8.10 9.82
N ASN A 81 1.76 8.22 9.65
CA ASN A 81 2.45 7.70 8.47
C ASN A 81 2.89 6.30 8.82
N VAL A 82 2.55 5.33 8.00
CA VAL A 82 2.91 3.95 8.26
C VAL A 82 3.59 3.32 7.06
N PHE A 83 4.48 2.38 7.32
CA PHE A 83 5.01 1.45 6.33
C PHE A 83 4.33 0.11 6.52
N GLY A 84 3.90 -0.51 5.43
CA GLY A 84 3.33 -1.85 5.46
C GLY A 84 3.82 -2.70 4.30
N TRP A 85 3.58 -3.99 4.41
CA TRP A 85 3.90 -4.95 3.37
C TRP A 85 2.89 -6.08 3.34
N ILE A 86 2.76 -6.70 2.17
CA ILE A 86 2.01 -7.94 1.97
C ILE A 86 2.79 -8.92 1.11
N SER A 87 2.41 -10.18 1.19
CA SER A 87 2.75 -11.19 0.20
C SER A 87 1.51 -12.02 -0.14
N MET A 88 1.65 -13.02 -1.01
CA MET A 88 0.55 -13.96 -1.26
C MET A 88 0.12 -14.70 0.02
N HIS A 89 0.99 -14.78 1.04
CA HIS A 89 0.69 -15.40 2.34
C HIS A 89 -0.02 -14.48 3.33
N GLY A 90 -0.36 -13.25 2.93
CA GLY A 90 -1.23 -12.36 3.70
C GLY A 90 -0.68 -10.98 3.94
N VAL A 91 -1.33 -10.27 4.88
CA VAL A 91 -0.85 -8.96 5.37
C VAL A 91 0.27 -9.13 6.39
N GLY A 92 1.36 -8.42 6.16
CA GLY A 92 2.45 -8.28 7.11
C GLY A 92 2.10 -7.39 8.29
N ASP A 93 3.13 -7.02 9.04
CA ASP A 93 3.01 -6.00 10.09
C ASP A 93 3.09 -4.60 9.50
N VAL A 94 2.56 -3.63 10.25
CA VAL A 94 2.61 -2.21 9.92
C VAL A 94 3.37 -1.44 10.99
N VAL A 95 4.27 -0.56 10.57
CA VAL A 95 5.16 0.20 11.44
C VAL A 95 4.90 1.69 11.28
N ASN A 96 4.77 2.41 12.39
CA ASN A 96 4.65 3.86 12.39
C ASN A 96 5.99 4.51 12.01
N ILE A 97 5.95 5.43 11.05
CA ILE A 97 7.09 6.21 10.61
C ILE A 97 7.09 7.54 11.37
N GLU A 98 7.92 7.63 12.39
CA GLU A 98 8.01 8.82 13.22
C GLU A 98 8.89 9.92 12.61
N GLY A 99 8.33 11.12 12.53
CA GLY A 99 8.99 12.31 12.01
C GLY A 99 9.35 12.21 10.53
N ARG A 100 10.48 12.83 10.15
CA ARG A 100 10.96 12.78 8.77
C ARG A 100 11.45 11.38 8.42
N PHE A 101 10.98 10.85 7.29
CA PHE A 101 11.47 9.60 6.73
C PHE A 101 12.73 9.86 5.88
N THR A 102 13.80 9.14 6.18
CA THR A 102 15.10 9.25 5.49
C THR A 102 15.51 7.89 4.95
N ALA A 103 16.50 7.86 4.07
CA ALA A 103 17.00 6.63 3.49
C ALA A 103 17.62 5.69 4.54
N GLU A 104 18.26 6.26 5.57
CA GLU A 104 18.84 5.52 6.70
C GLU A 104 17.72 4.88 7.54
N LYS A 105 16.67 5.64 7.86
CA LYS A 105 15.48 5.09 8.53
C LYS A 105 14.79 4.01 7.71
N TYR A 106 14.81 4.13 6.38
CA TYR A 106 14.25 3.09 5.51
C TYR A 106 15.03 1.78 5.59
N VAL A 107 16.37 1.85 5.58
CA VAL A 107 17.24 0.69 5.78
C VAL A 107 17.01 0.08 7.17
N ASP A 108 17.01 0.90 8.21
CA ASP A 108 16.77 0.47 9.59
C ASP A 108 15.41 -0.22 9.76
N LEU A 109 14.36 0.37 9.17
CA LEU A 109 13.02 -0.21 9.17
C LEU A 109 13.01 -1.61 8.57
N ARG A 110 13.77 -1.83 7.50
CA ARG A 110 13.82 -3.11 6.82
C ARG A 110 14.54 -4.18 7.63
N ASP A 111 15.69 -3.83 8.21
CA ASP A 111 16.50 -4.76 8.99
C ASP A 111 15.84 -5.14 10.30
N ASN A 112 15.22 -4.18 10.98
CA ASN A 112 14.69 -4.39 12.32
C ASN A 112 13.22 -4.82 12.34
N PHE A 113 12.45 -4.56 11.27
CA PHE A 113 11.02 -4.85 11.25
C PHE A 113 10.59 -5.72 10.07
N LEU A 114 10.90 -5.32 8.83
CA LEU A 114 10.41 -6.01 7.64
C LEU A 114 10.96 -7.44 7.51
N LEU A 115 12.29 -7.59 7.44
CA LEU A 115 12.92 -8.89 7.22
C LEU A 115 12.67 -9.88 8.36
N PRO A 116 12.75 -9.49 9.65
CA PRO A 116 12.42 -10.39 10.74
C PRO A 116 10.97 -10.88 10.68
N SER A 117 10.00 -9.97 10.54
CA SER A 117 8.57 -10.32 10.46
C SER A 117 8.26 -11.21 9.26
N LEU A 118 8.88 -10.92 8.11
CA LEU A 118 8.70 -11.67 6.88
C LEU A 118 9.21 -13.10 6.97
N ARG A 119 10.43 -13.29 7.50
CA ARG A 119 11.06 -14.61 7.64
C ARG A 119 10.36 -15.46 8.70
N ASP A 120 9.86 -14.83 9.76
CA ASP A 120 9.11 -15.53 10.81
C ASP A 120 7.73 -15.99 10.31
N ARG A 121 6.98 -15.10 9.63
CA ARG A 121 5.56 -15.34 9.36
C ARG A 121 5.26 -15.95 8.00
N HIS A 122 5.85 -15.41 6.92
CA HIS A 122 5.39 -15.72 5.55
C HIS A 122 6.41 -16.56 4.77
N PHE A 123 7.69 -16.53 5.15
CA PHE A 123 8.76 -17.24 4.45
C PHE A 123 9.70 -18.01 5.40
N PRO A 124 9.19 -18.78 6.37
CA PRO A 124 10.05 -19.60 7.22
C PRO A 124 10.76 -20.65 6.37
N ALA A 125 12.09 -20.68 6.46
CA ALA A 125 12.94 -21.60 5.70
C ALA A 125 12.76 -21.53 4.16
N HIS A 126 12.44 -20.36 3.62
CA HIS A 126 12.31 -20.19 2.16
C HIS A 126 13.66 -20.47 1.45
N PRO A 127 13.70 -21.39 0.46
CA PRO A 127 14.94 -21.91 -0.09
C PRO A 127 15.60 -21.02 -1.17
N GLY A 128 15.17 -19.75 -1.31
CA GLY A 128 15.62 -18.86 -2.37
C GLY A 128 15.59 -17.38 -1.98
N PRO A 129 16.02 -16.50 -2.88
CA PRO A 129 16.00 -15.07 -2.60
C PRO A 129 14.57 -14.53 -2.61
N ILE A 130 14.27 -13.65 -1.66
CA ILE A 130 12.97 -12.99 -1.55
C ILE A 130 12.93 -11.83 -2.55
N ILE A 131 11.86 -11.74 -3.34
CA ILE A 131 11.71 -10.71 -4.36
C ILE A 131 10.99 -9.51 -3.76
N PHE A 132 11.60 -8.33 -3.84
CA PHE A 132 11.06 -7.08 -3.30
C PHE A 132 10.60 -6.13 -4.38
N VAL A 133 9.46 -5.49 -4.15
CA VAL A 133 8.96 -4.34 -4.92
C VAL A 133 9.06 -3.08 -4.06
N GLN A 134 9.59 -2.00 -4.63
CA GLN A 134 9.51 -0.65 -4.06
C GLN A 134 9.33 0.37 -5.18
N ASP A 135 8.73 1.52 -4.89
CA ASP A 135 8.64 2.60 -5.88
C ASP A 135 9.99 3.30 -6.12
N ARG A 136 10.03 4.22 -7.10
CA ARG A 136 11.23 4.99 -7.45
C ARG A 136 11.36 6.30 -6.66
N SER A 137 10.86 6.35 -5.42
CA SER A 137 11.04 7.50 -4.51
C SER A 137 12.53 7.84 -4.33
N PRO A 138 12.90 9.13 -4.13
CA PRO A 138 14.27 9.53 -3.83
C PRO A 138 14.87 8.81 -2.62
N ILE A 139 14.05 8.43 -1.63
CA ILE A 139 14.48 7.66 -0.45
C ILE A 139 14.89 6.25 -0.89
N HIS A 140 14.03 5.57 -1.65
CA HIS A 140 14.21 4.18 -2.08
C HIS A 140 15.34 4.00 -3.09
N THR A 141 15.64 5.07 -3.83
CA THR A 141 16.72 5.09 -4.83
C THR A 141 18.02 5.69 -4.30
N ALA A 142 18.07 6.07 -3.02
CA ALA A 142 19.28 6.64 -2.41
C ALA A 142 20.43 5.61 -2.41
N ARG A 143 21.66 6.12 -2.42
CA ARG A 143 22.88 5.30 -2.48
C ARG A 143 22.93 4.25 -1.36
N VAL A 144 22.58 4.63 -0.14
CA VAL A 144 22.59 3.71 1.02
C VAL A 144 21.60 2.55 0.85
N VAL A 145 20.42 2.80 0.27
CA VAL A 145 19.40 1.76 0.00
C VAL A 145 19.85 0.83 -1.11
N ARG A 146 20.43 1.38 -2.19
CA ARG A 146 21.00 0.56 -3.27
C ARG A 146 22.13 -0.33 -2.76
N GLN A 147 23.05 0.24 -1.97
CA GLN A 147 24.16 -0.51 -1.37
C GLN A 147 23.65 -1.63 -0.45
N TRP A 148 22.60 -1.36 0.33
CA TRP A 148 21.97 -2.35 1.19
C TRP A 148 21.42 -3.56 0.42
N PHE A 149 20.79 -3.34 -0.74
CA PHE A 149 20.36 -4.44 -1.61
C PHE A 149 21.55 -5.18 -2.25
N THR A 150 22.54 -4.46 -2.78
CA THR A 150 23.69 -5.09 -3.45
C THR A 150 24.58 -5.90 -2.50
N GLY A 151 24.51 -5.61 -1.20
CA GLY A 151 25.26 -6.33 -0.16
C GLY A 151 24.58 -7.63 0.29
N ARG A 152 23.49 -8.04 -0.35
CA ARG A 152 22.66 -9.19 0.04
C ARG A 152 22.43 -10.11 -1.16
N ASP A 153 22.63 -11.40 -0.95
CA ASP A 153 22.33 -12.46 -1.91
C ASP A 153 20.94 -13.07 -1.70
N ASP A 154 20.36 -12.88 -0.52
CA ASP A 154 19.05 -13.37 -0.13
C ASP A 154 17.88 -12.51 -0.62
N LEU A 155 18.15 -11.36 -1.24
CA LEU A 155 17.14 -10.42 -1.72
C LEU A 155 17.32 -10.06 -3.19
N VAL A 156 16.21 -10.00 -3.93
CA VAL A 156 16.18 -9.51 -5.31
C VAL A 156 15.25 -8.30 -5.38
N LEU A 157 15.80 -7.14 -5.72
CA LEU A 157 14.98 -5.97 -6.02
C LEU A 157 14.45 -6.07 -7.47
N LEU A 158 13.13 -6.09 -7.60
CA LEU A 158 12.46 -6.10 -8.89
C LEU A 158 12.34 -4.65 -9.42
N ASP A 159 12.65 -4.45 -10.70
CA ASP A 159 12.68 -3.12 -11.33
C ASP A 159 11.26 -2.59 -11.59
N TRP A 160 10.64 -2.09 -10.52
CA TRP A 160 9.26 -1.62 -10.54
C TRP A 160 9.08 -0.37 -11.42
N PRO A 161 8.02 -0.29 -12.24
CA PRO A 161 7.85 0.82 -13.17
C PRO A 161 7.53 2.12 -12.45
N SER A 162 7.91 3.24 -13.07
CA SER A 162 7.54 4.57 -12.60
C SER A 162 6.02 4.73 -12.61
N LYS A 163 5.45 5.33 -11.56
CA LYS A 163 3.98 5.48 -11.42
C LYS A 163 3.24 4.13 -11.50
N GLY A 164 3.78 3.08 -10.89
CA GLY A 164 3.15 1.77 -10.78
C GLY A 164 2.29 1.55 -9.53
N CYS A 165 1.73 2.60 -8.92
CA CYS A 165 0.90 2.45 -7.71
C CYS A 165 -0.31 1.53 -7.98
N ASP A 166 -1.00 1.73 -9.11
CA ASP A 166 -2.11 0.87 -9.55
C ASP A 166 -1.70 -0.59 -9.82
N LEU A 167 -0.42 -0.87 -10.01
CA LEU A 167 0.09 -2.23 -10.15
C LEU A 167 0.40 -2.87 -8.80
N ASN A 168 0.53 -2.09 -7.73
CA ASN A 168 0.95 -2.56 -6.42
C ASN A 168 -0.27 -3.10 -5.64
N PRO A 169 -0.37 -4.42 -5.38
CA PRO A 169 -1.55 -4.99 -4.72
C PRO A 169 -1.81 -4.45 -3.31
N ILE A 170 -0.79 -3.92 -2.61
CA ILE A 170 -0.99 -3.30 -1.29
C ILE A 170 -1.89 -2.06 -1.31
N GLU A 171 -1.98 -1.37 -2.45
CA GLU A 171 -2.89 -0.23 -2.60
C GLU A 171 -4.36 -0.67 -2.48
N HIS A 172 -4.67 -1.92 -2.84
CA HIS A 172 -6.01 -2.50 -2.62
C HIS A 172 -6.26 -2.80 -1.14
N VAL A 173 -5.22 -3.12 -0.38
CA VAL A 173 -5.30 -3.30 1.08
C VAL A 173 -5.60 -1.96 1.74
N TRP A 174 -4.88 -0.90 1.37
CA TRP A 174 -5.17 0.46 1.83
C TRP A 174 -6.57 0.92 1.47
N ALA A 175 -7.01 0.66 0.24
CA ALA A 175 -8.36 0.99 -0.20
C ALA A 175 -9.42 0.22 0.61
N PHE A 176 -9.20 -1.08 0.87
CA PHE A 176 -10.10 -1.88 1.71
C PHE A 176 -10.24 -1.29 3.11
N MET A 177 -9.12 -0.97 3.76
CA MET A 177 -9.11 -0.38 5.10
C MET A 177 -9.84 0.97 5.12
N VAL A 178 -9.51 1.87 4.20
CA VAL A 178 -10.13 3.21 4.14
C VAL A 178 -11.63 3.14 3.82
N ASN A 179 -12.06 2.18 3.00
CA ASN A 179 -13.48 1.99 2.67
C ASN A 179 -14.29 1.42 3.83
N GLY A 180 -13.68 0.52 4.62
CA GLY A 180 -14.25 -0.03 5.84
C GLY A 180 -14.09 0.87 7.08
N TRP A 181 -13.33 1.96 6.96
CA TRP A 181 -12.94 2.81 8.07
C TRP A 181 -14.13 3.44 8.78
N GLU A 182 -14.39 3.02 10.01
CA GLU A 182 -15.42 3.62 10.86
C GLU A 182 -14.83 4.78 11.63
N ARG A 183 -15.26 6.02 11.34
CA ARG A 183 -14.76 7.20 12.05
C ARG A 183 -14.92 7.03 13.55
N GLN A 184 -13.81 7.01 14.27
CA GLN A 184 -13.80 7.16 15.72
C GLN A 184 -13.23 8.54 16.06
N ARG A 185 -13.20 8.88 17.35
CA ARG A 185 -12.64 10.13 17.82
C ARG A 185 -11.18 9.92 18.23
N GLU A 186 -10.32 9.56 17.28
CA GLU A 186 -8.88 9.49 17.55
C GLU A 186 -8.32 10.90 17.67
N LEU A 187 -7.80 11.21 18.86
CA LEU A 187 -7.25 12.52 19.22
C LEU A 187 -5.73 12.52 19.28
N ARG A 188 -5.09 11.33 19.19
CA ARG A 188 -3.63 11.18 19.25
C ARG A 188 -3.10 10.10 18.29
N PRO A 189 -1.83 10.18 17.84
CA PRO A 189 -1.25 9.21 16.91
C PRO A 189 -1.30 7.75 17.37
N ASP A 190 -1.13 7.49 18.66
CA ASP A 190 -1.21 6.14 19.25
C ASP A 190 -2.60 5.52 19.08
N GLN A 191 -3.65 6.33 19.24
CA GLN A 191 -5.04 5.87 19.05
C GLN A 191 -5.32 5.55 17.58
N LEU A 192 -4.80 6.38 16.67
CA LEU A 192 -4.94 6.16 15.23
C LEU A 192 -4.18 4.89 14.80
N LEU A 193 -2.96 4.70 15.28
CA LEU A 193 -2.19 3.48 15.02
C LEU A 193 -2.87 2.22 15.57
N ALA A 194 -3.48 2.29 16.76
CA ALA A 194 -4.26 1.18 17.31
C ALA A 194 -5.48 0.83 16.45
N HIS A 195 -6.15 1.82 15.85
CA HIS A 195 -7.21 1.58 14.89
C HIS A 195 -6.68 0.90 13.62
N ILE A 196 -5.60 1.42 13.01
CA ILE A 196 -4.94 0.81 11.85
C ILE A 196 -4.64 -0.67 12.12
N ASN A 197 -4.05 -0.98 13.28
CA ASN A 197 -3.72 -2.36 13.65
C ASN A 197 -4.94 -3.26 13.83
N ARG A 198 -6.06 -2.75 14.34
CA ARG A 198 -7.31 -3.54 14.43
C ARG A 198 -7.85 -3.89 13.04
N ASP A 199 -7.87 -2.92 12.12
CA ASP A 199 -8.35 -3.14 10.75
C ASP A 199 -7.45 -4.12 9.99
N LEU A 200 -6.13 -4.04 10.20
CA LEU A 200 -5.19 -5.02 9.68
C LEU A 200 -5.44 -6.41 10.23
N GLU A 201 -5.76 -6.55 11.51
CA GLU A 201 -6.03 -7.85 12.12
C GLU A 201 -7.32 -8.49 11.58
N ILE A 202 -8.30 -7.68 11.16
CA ILE A 202 -9.47 -8.15 10.41
C ILE A 202 -9.03 -8.69 9.04
N LEU A 203 -8.17 -7.96 8.33
CA LEU A 203 -7.64 -8.39 7.02
C LEU A 203 -6.77 -9.63 7.12
N ARG A 204 -6.00 -9.79 8.20
CA ARG A 204 -5.15 -10.95 8.47
C ARG A 204 -5.97 -12.24 8.59
N ARG A 205 -7.24 -12.15 9.01
CA ARG A 205 -8.19 -13.27 9.04
C ARG A 205 -8.87 -13.53 7.69
N LYS A 206 -8.69 -12.65 6.70
CA LYS A 206 -9.28 -12.71 5.35
C LYS A 206 -8.19 -12.92 4.31
N GLN A 207 -7.43 -13.99 4.51
CA GLN A 207 -6.27 -14.36 3.70
C GLN A 207 -6.61 -14.51 2.21
N ASP A 208 -7.81 -15.02 1.92
CA ASP A 208 -8.37 -15.16 0.57
C ASP A 208 -8.44 -13.83 -0.19
N ILE A 209 -8.74 -12.72 0.49
CA ILE A 209 -8.77 -11.39 -0.13
C ILE A 209 -7.36 -10.99 -0.60
N ILE A 210 -6.35 -11.24 0.22
CA ILE A 210 -4.95 -10.88 -0.09
C ILE A 210 -4.40 -11.75 -1.21
N GLU A 211 -4.67 -13.05 -1.16
CA GLU A 211 -4.34 -13.99 -2.23
C GLU A 211 -4.95 -13.57 -3.56
N ASN A 212 -6.21 -13.12 -3.57
CA ASN A 212 -6.85 -12.61 -4.78
C ASN A 212 -6.19 -11.33 -5.31
N TYR A 213 -5.75 -10.43 -4.43
CA TYR A 213 -5.03 -9.23 -4.85
C TYR A 213 -3.69 -9.56 -5.50
N VAL A 214 -2.90 -10.47 -4.93
CA VAL A 214 -1.63 -10.89 -5.52
C VAL A 214 -1.86 -11.73 -6.78
N SER A 215 -2.86 -12.61 -6.78
CA SER A 215 -3.21 -13.44 -7.94
C SER A 215 -3.71 -12.64 -9.14
N SER A 216 -4.07 -11.37 -8.94
CA SER A 216 -4.42 -10.46 -10.03
C SER A 216 -3.21 -10.02 -10.88
N MET A 217 -1.96 -10.21 -10.41
CA MET A 217 -0.76 -9.68 -11.07
C MET A 217 -0.61 -10.09 -12.55
N PRO A 218 -0.77 -11.37 -12.95
CA PRO A 218 -0.73 -11.75 -14.36
C PRO A 218 -1.78 -11.04 -15.22
N LYS A 219 -2.98 -10.80 -14.65
CA LYS A 219 -4.02 -10.04 -15.34
C LYS A 219 -3.63 -8.57 -15.48
N ARG A 220 -3.09 -7.93 -14.43
CA ARG A 220 -2.61 -6.54 -14.49
C ARG A 220 -1.54 -6.35 -15.56
N MET A 221 -0.59 -7.28 -15.68
CA MET A 221 0.45 -7.22 -16.71
C MET A 221 -0.17 -7.23 -18.12
N ARG A 222 -1.14 -8.11 -18.38
CA ARG A 222 -1.86 -8.13 -19.65
C ARG A 222 -2.61 -6.83 -19.92
N GLU A 223 -3.32 -6.29 -18.94
CA GLU A 223 -4.06 -5.03 -19.11
C GLU A 223 -3.13 -3.84 -19.41
N VAL A 224 -1.93 -3.81 -18.81
CA VAL A 224 -0.92 -2.79 -19.13
C VAL A 224 -0.42 -2.94 -20.57
N ILE A 225 -0.18 -4.16 -21.04
CA ILE A 225 0.24 -4.42 -22.43
C ILE A 225 -0.86 -4.02 -23.41
N GLU A 226 -2.10 -4.46 -23.17
CA GLU A 226 -3.27 -4.15 -24.01
C GLU A 226 -3.54 -2.63 -24.10
N ARG A 227 -3.14 -1.88 -23.07
CA ARG A 227 -3.27 -0.41 -23.04
C ARG A 227 -1.98 0.32 -23.39
N GLU A 228 -0.95 -0.36 -23.90
CA GLU A 228 0.32 0.25 -24.29
C GLU A 228 0.92 1.10 -23.15
N GLY A 229 1.00 0.51 -21.95
CA GLY A 229 1.54 1.17 -20.75
C GLY A 229 0.55 2.06 -20.00
N GLY A 230 -0.72 2.09 -20.40
CA GLY A 230 -1.78 2.89 -19.77
C GLY A 230 -2.31 2.36 -18.45
#